data_AF-A0A1Q9JES3-F1
#
_entry.id   AF-A0A1Q9JES3-F1
#
_cell.length_a   1.000
_cell.length_b   1.000
_cell.length_c   1.000
_cell.angle_alpha   90.00
_cell.angle_beta   90.00
_cell.angle_gamma   90.00
#
_symmetry.space_group_name_H-M   'P 1'
#
loop_
_entity.id
_entity.type
_entity.pdbx_description
1 polymer ?
#
loop_
_entity_poly.entity_id
_entity_poly.type
_entity_poly.pdbx_seq_one_letter_code
_entity_poly.pdbx_strand_id
1 'polypeptide(L)'
;MNNAVRVIRILKWACFPLGYIMYYVTRSSFGPYIAIALSVAAIVGFWYLMRQEELRLTARDIAYEIRDVIMTRYGFEHLIEIKRLKRNVIVRIYVIRAGEKLQELKTAVMRRLTEQGYRNRIIALQVADMDSKEELGDHQKRMNLQLVELLSRQNTRRQHHGEG
;
A
#
# COMPACT_ATOMS: atom_id res chain seq x y z
N MET A 1 -5.81 -2.51 -13.60
CA MET A 1 -4.78 -1.53 -13.14
C MET A 1 -5.06 -0.17 -13.77
N ASN A 2 -5.39 0.83 -12.96
CA ASN A 2 -5.80 2.17 -13.42
C ASN A 2 -4.70 2.89 -14.21
N ASN A 3 -5.11 3.66 -15.23
CA ASN A 3 -4.23 4.49 -16.07
C ASN A 3 -3.38 5.46 -15.23
N ALA A 4 -3.93 5.98 -14.12
CA ALA A 4 -3.24 6.89 -13.22
C ALA A 4 -1.97 6.28 -12.57
N VAL A 5 -2.04 5.02 -12.11
CA VAL A 5 -0.87 4.33 -11.53
C VAL A 5 0.22 4.11 -12.59
N ARG A 6 -0.18 3.82 -13.83
CA ARG A 6 0.75 3.69 -14.96
C ARG A 6 1.43 5.02 -15.28
N VAL A 7 0.67 6.12 -15.31
CA VAL A 7 1.21 7.47 -15.54
C VAL A 7 2.21 7.85 -14.45
N ILE A 8 1.90 7.64 -13.17
CA ILE A 8 2.86 7.96 -12.08
C ILE A 8 4.14 7.14 -12.20
N ARG A 9 4.05 5.86 -12.61
CA ARG A 9 5.23 5.02 -12.81
C ARG A 9 6.16 5.56 -13.89
N ILE A 10 5.58 6.07 -14.98
CA ILE A 10 6.33 6.74 -16.06
C ILE A 10 6.88 8.07 -15.55
N LEU A 11 6.04 8.88 -14.91
CA LEU A 11 6.39 10.19 -14.39
C LEU A 11 7.53 10.11 -13.36
N LYS A 12 7.67 9.00 -12.62
CA LYS A 12 8.80 8.80 -11.72
C LYS A 12 10.17 8.94 -12.41
N TRP A 13 10.27 8.62 -13.69
CA TRP A 13 11.50 8.78 -14.48
C TRP A 13 11.79 10.24 -14.86
N ALA A 14 10.81 11.14 -14.72
CA ALA A 14 11.03 12.57 -14.86
C ALA A 14 11.90 13.17 -13.74
N CYS A 15 12.28 12.39 -12.72
CA CYS A 15 13.26 12.83 -11.73
C CYS A 15 14.61 13.18 -12.35
N PHE A 16 15.05 12.44 -13.38
CA PHE A 16 16.34 12.66 -14.05
C PHE A 16 16.41 14.00 -14.80
N PRO A 17 15.47 14.34 -15.70
CA PRO A 17 15.48 15.66 -16.34
C PRO A 17 15.30 16.79 -15.31
N LEU A 18 14.51 16.59 -14.26
CA LEU A 18 14.38 17.58 -13.19
C LEU A 18 15.71 17.83 -12.47
N GLY A 19 16.43 16.76 -12.12
CA GLY A 19 17.77 16.86 -11.54
C GLY A 19 18.77 17.54 -12.46
N TYR A 20 18.72 17.23 -13.75
CA TYR A 20 19.58 17.86 -14.75
C TYR A 20 19.32 19.37 -14.86
N ILE A 21 18.05 19.78 -14.92
CA ILE A 21 17.65 21.20 -14.93
C ILE A 21 18.14 21.88 -13.65
N MET A 22 17.95 21.25 -12.49
CA MET A 22 18.40 21.79 -11.20
C MET A 22 19.92 22.02 -11.21
N TYR A 23 20.72 21.07 -11.71
CA TYR A 23 22.17 21.24 -11.82
C TYR A 23 22.53 22.42 -12.73
N TYR A 24 21.95 22.49 -13.93
CA TYR A 24 22.30 23.53 -14.91
C TYR A 24 22.00 24.95 -14.39
N VAL A 25 20.85 25.13 -13.74
CA VAL A 25 20.41 26.41 -13.19
C VAL A 25 21.24 26.83 -11.96
N THR A 26 21.65 25.87 -11.12
CA THR A 26 22.33 26.17 -9.85
C THR A 26 23.85 26.22 -9.97
N ARG A 27 24.43 25.64 -11.03
CA ARG A 27 25.88 25.59 -11.25
C ARG A 27 26.52 26.98 -11.32
N SER A 28 25.89 27.94 -12.00
CA SER A 28 26.43 29.30 -12.14
C SER A 28 26.43 30.07 -10.82
N SER A 29 25.40 29.87 -9.98
CA SER A 29 25.21 30.64 -8.76
C SER A 29 25.93 30.05 -7.54
N PHE A 30 26.01 28.72 -7.43
CA PHE A 30 26.51 28.04 -6.22
C PHE A 30 27.78 27.22 -6.44
N GLY A 31 28.29 27.18 -7.68
CA GLY A 31 29.43 26.34 -8.05
C GLY A 31 29.07 24.85 -8.20
N PRO A 32 30.03 24.02 -8.66
CA PRO A 32 29.74 22.66 -9.11
C PRO A 32 29.34 21.72 -7.99
N TYR A 33 30.00 21.79 -6.82
CA TYR A 33 29.75 20.84 -5.72
C TYR A 33 28.35 21.01 -5.11
N ILE A 34 27.91 22.25 -4.88
CA ILE A 34 26.59 22.53 -4.31
C ILE A 34 25.48 22.21 -5.34
N ALA A 35 25.71 22.53 -6.63
CA ALA A 35 24.78 22.19 -7.69
C ALA A 35 24.56 20.68 -7.82
N ILE A 36 25.60 19.86 -7.65
CA ILE A 36 25.48 18.39 -7.62
C ILE A 36 24.61 17.95 -6.45
N ALA A 37 24.86 18.48 -5.24
CA ALA A 37 24.06 18.13 -4.07
C ALA A 37 22.57 18.48 -4.25
N LEU A 38 22.27 19.66 -4.79
CA LEU A 38 20.89 20.10 -5.09
C LEU A 38 20.23 19.22 -6.16
N SER A 39 20.97 18.84 -7.20
CA SER A 39 20.50 17.93 -8.24
C SER A 39 20.12 16.56 -7.66
N VAL A 40 20.98 15.96 -6.85
CA VAL A 40 20.72 14.69 -6.17
C VAL A 40 19.51 14.81 -5.25
N ALA A 41 19.42 15.88 -4.46
CA ALA A 41 18.27 16.14 -3.60
C ALA A 41 16.96 16.24 -4.39
N ALA A 42 16.96 16.94 -5.53
CA ALA A 42 15.80 17.05 -6.41
C ALA A 42 15.38 15.69 -6.98
N ILE A 43 16.34 14.88 -7.46
CA ILE A 43 16.07 13.53 -8.00
C ILE A 43 15.45 12.65 -6.92
N VAL A 44 16.09 12.56 -5.75
CA VAL A 44 15.65 11.70 -4.65
C VAL A 44 14.31 12.17 -4.10
N GLY A 45 14.14 13.48 -3.90
CA GLY A 45 12.90 14.07 -3.41
C GLY A 45 11.73 13.80 -4.34
N PHE A 46 11.91 14.04 -5.64
CA PHE A 46 10.86 13.77 -6.63
C PHE A 46 10.53 12.28 -6.74
N TRP A 47 11.56 11.41 -6.77
CA TRP A 47 11.37 9.97 -6.81
C TRP A 47 10.60 9.45 -5.58
N TYR A 48 10.89 10.01 -4.41
CA TYR A 48 10.20 9.70 -3.16
C TYR A 48 8.72 10.14 -3.21
N LEU A 49 8.44 11.37 -3.65
CA LEU A 49 7.08 11.89 -3.81
C LEU A 49 6.24 11.04 -4.76
N MET A 50 6.77 10.72 -5.94
CA MET A 50 6.07 9.88 -6.92
C MET A 50 5.80 8.48 -6.37
N ARG A 51 6.74 7.91 -5.61
CA ARG A 51 6.55 6.61 -4.98
C ARG A 51 5.47 6.64 -3.89
N GLN A 52 5.39 7.71 -3.11
CA GLN A 52 4.31 7.87 -2.12
C GLN A 52 2.95 7.97 -2.80
N GLU A 53 2.86 8.71 -3.91
CA GLU A 53 1.60 8.86 -4.65
C GLU A 53 1.20 7.57 -5.36
N GLU A 54 2.15 6.82 -5.93
CA GLU A 54 1.88 5.47 -6.47
C GLU A 54 1.26 4.56 -5.40
N LEU A 55 1.81 4.59 -4.18
CA LEU A 55 1.29 3.81 -3.05
C LEU A 55 -0.11 4.29 -2.63
N ARG A 56 -0.35 5.61 -2.62
CA ARG A 56 -1.65 6.21 -2.28
C ARG A 56 -2.73 5.79 -3.28
N LEU A 57 -2.46 5.90 -4.57
CA LEU A 57 -3.38 5.47 -5.61
C LEU A 57 -3.64 3.97 -5.57
N THR A 58 -2.59 3.16 -5.40
CA THR A 58 -2.74 1.71 -5.24
C THR A 58 -3.66 1.37 -4.06
N ALA A 59 -3.45 2.01 -2.89
CA ALA A 59 -4.29 1.79 -1.73
C ALA A 59 -5.76 2.15 -2.00
N ARG A 60 -6.00 3.27 -2.68
CA ARG A 60 -7.35 3.69 -3.09
C ARG A 60 -8.01 2.69 -4.03
N ASP A 61 -7.28 2.20 -5.04
CA ASP A 61 -7.79 1.21 -5.99
C ASP A 61 -8.13 -0.12 -5.28
N ILE A 62 -7.29 -0.56 -4.34
CA ILE A 62 -7.56 -1.75 -3.54
C ILE A 62 -8.82 -1.57 -2.69
N ALA A 63 -8.98 -0.43 -2.01
CA ALA A 63 -10.20 -0.14 -1.25
C ALA A 63 -11.45 -0.16 -2.15
N TYR A 64 -11.34 0.39 -3.35
CA TYR A 64 -12.44 0.39 -4.33
C TYR A 64 -12.84 -1.03 -4.75
N GLU A 65 -11.88 -1.87 -5.15
CA GLU A 65 -12.17 -3.26 -5.54
C GLU A 65 -12.77 -4.07 -4.39
N ILE A 66 -12.30 -3.88 -3.17
CA ILE A 66 -12.86 -4.57 -1.99
C ILE A 66 -14.30 -4.12 -1.75
N ARG A 67 -14.53 -2.80 -1.76
CA ARG A 67 -15.86 -2.23 -1.56
C ARG A 67 -16.84 -2.72 -2.63
N ASP A 68 -16.40 -2.76 -3.89
CA ASP A 68 -17.20 -3.25 -5.01
C ASP A 68 -17.60 -4.72 -4.81
N VAL A 69 -16.65 -5.57 -4.40
CA VAL A 69 -16.97 -6.98 -4.09
C VAL A 69 -17.97 -7.11 -2.94
N ILE A 70 -17.80 -6.35 -1.86
CA ILE A 70 -18.71 -6.43 -0.70
C ILE A 70 -20.12 -5.94 -1.09
N MET A 71 -20.22 -4.78 -1.75
CA MET A 71 -21.50 -4.16 -2.08
C MET A 71 -22.25 -4.94 -3.16
N THR A 72 -21.56 -5.41 -4.20
CA THR A 72 -22.20 -6.05 -5.35
C THR A 72 -22.60 -7.50 -5.07
N ARG A 73 -21.87 -8.23 -4.19
CA ARG A 73 -22.17 -9.64 -3.91
C ARG A 73 -22.90 -9.90 -2.60
N TYR A 74 -22.69 -9.07 -1.58
CA TYR A 74 -23.15 -9.39 -0.22
C TYR A 74 -24.01 -8.28 0.40
N GLY A 75 -23.80 -7.02 0.02
CA GLY A 75 -24.55 -5.88 0.57
C GLY A 75 -24.27 -5.62 2.05
N PHE A 76 -23.14 -6.11 2.59
CA PHE A 76 -22.82 -5.92 4.00
C PHE A 76 -22.39 -4.49 4.32
N GLU A 77 -22.80 -4.01 5.50
CA GLU A 77 -22.20 -2.83 6.09
C GLU A 77 -20.74 -3.15 6.49
N HIS A 78 -19.81 -2.29 6.12
CA HIS A 78 -18.39 -2.58 6.25
C HIS A 78 -17.54 -1.32 6.46
N LEU A 79 -16.36 -1.54 7.02
CA LEU A 79 -15.29 -0.56 7.15
C LEU A 79 -14.00 -1.16 6.58
N ILE A 80 -13.31 -0.41 5.73
CA ILE A 80 -12.04 -0.83 5.13
C ILE A 80 -10.95 0.08 5.66
N GLU A 81 -9.94 -0.52 6.29
CA GLU A 81 -8.76 0.17 6.77
C GLU A 81 -7.55 -0.32 5.96
N ILE A 82 -6.82 0.62 5.34
CA ILE A 82 -5.60 0.31 4.60
C ILE A 82 -4.42 1.02 5.25
N LYS A 83 -3.54 0.24 5.88
CA LYS A 83 -2.29 0.76 6.44
C LYS A 83 -1.17 0.64 5.40
N ARG A 84 -0.54 1.77 5.12
CA ARG A 84 0.61 1.86 4.20
C ARG A 84 1.89 1.47 4.94
N LEU A 85 2.63 0.48 4.42
CA LEU A 85 3.90 0.02 4.99
C LEU A 85 4.99 -0.09 3.91
N LYS A 86 5.90 0.88 3.89
CA LYS A 86 7.00 0.99 2.92
C LYS A 86 6.53 0.94 1.45
N ARG A 87 6.64 -0.21 0.77
CA ARG A 87 6.21 -0.42 -0.64
C ARG A 87 4.87 -1.12 -0.76
N ASN A 88 4.34 -1.62 0.35
CA ASN A 88 3.20 -2.50 0.38
C ASN A 88 2.10 -1.93 1.28
N VAL A 89 0.97 -2.61 1.33
CA VAL A 89 -0.17 -2.27 2.15
C VAL A 89 -0.62 -3.45 3.01
N ILE A 90 -1.19 -3.15 4.15
CA ILE A 90 -1.96 -4.07 4.97
C ILE A 90 -3.41 -3.68 4.81
N VAL A 91 -4.24 -4.64 4.45
CA VAL A 91 -5.67 -4.45 4.21
C VAL A 91 -6.42 -5.10 5.36
N ARG A 92 -7.27 -4.32 6.01
CA ARG A 92 -8.17 -4.78 7.06
C ARG A 92 -9.59 -4.48 6.66
N ILE A 93 -10.45 -5.48 6.76
CA ILE A 93 -11.85 -5.39 6.41
C ILE A 93 -12.63 -5.78 7.66
N TYR A 94 -13.46 -4.86 8.12
CA TYR A 94 -14.40 -5.09 9.20
C TYR A 94 -15.79 -5.12 8.60
N VAL A 95 -16.51 -6.22 8.82
CA VAL A 95 -17.85 -6.42 8.28
C VAL A 95 -18.80 -6.56 9.45
N ILE A 96 -20.00 -6.02 9.32
CA ILE A 96 -21.01 -6.08 10.37
C ILE A 96 -21.98 -7.22 10.06
N ARG A 97 -22.07 -8.19 10.98
CA ARG A 97 -23.00 -9.34 10.93
C ARG A 97 -22.86 -10.18 9.66
N ALA A 98 -21.63 -10.49 9.25
CA ALA A 98 -21.35 -11.36 8.11
C ALA A 98 -21.64 -12.84 8.41
N GLY A 99 -21.46 -13.26 9.66
CA GLY A 99 -21.65 -14.63 10.11
C GLY A 99 -20.87 -15.65 9.27
N GLU A 100 -21.53 -16.71 8.84
CA GLU A 100 -20.95 -17.81 8.06
C GLU A 100 -20.40 -17.37 6.70
N LYS A 101 -20.90 -16.25 6.14
CA LYS A 101 -20.47 -15.72 4.84
C LYS A 101 -19.10 -15.02 4.88
N LEU A 102 -18.49 -14.85 6.06
CA LEU A 102 -17.20 -14.19 6.22
C LEU A 102 -16.08 -14.88 5.44
N GLN A 103 -16.04 -16.22 5.44
CA GLN A 103 -14.99 -16.98 4.76
C GLN A 103 -15.14 -16.93 3.23
N GLU A 104 -16.38 -16.95 2.74
CA GLU A 104 -16.68 -16.78 1.33
C GLU A 104 -16.25 -15.39 0.86
N LEU A 105 -16.59 -14.35 1.63
CA LEU A 105 -16.19 -12.98 1.33
C LEU A 105 -14.67 -12.85 1.28
N LYS A 106 -13.95 -13.37 2.28
CA LYS A 106 -12.49 -13.36 2.33
C LYS A 106 -11.89 -13.98 1.07
N THR A 107 -12.43 -15.12 0.65
CA THR A 107 -11.98 -15.83 -0.56
C THR A 107 -12.28 -15.03 -1.83
N ALA A 108 -13.48 -14.46 -1.94
CA ALA A 108 -13.89 -13.63 -3.07
C ALA A 108 -13.02 -12.37 -3.21
N VAL A 109 -12.78 -11.67 -2.11
CA VAL A 109 -11.91 -10.48 -2.08
C VAL A 109 -10.48 -10.86 -2.46
N MET A 110 -9.94 -11.92 -1.86
CA MET A 110 -8.58 -12.38 -2.15
C MET A 110 -8.39 -12.74 -3.62
N ARG A 111 -9.38 -13.44 -4.21
CA ARG A 111 -9.40 -13.79 -5.62
C ARG A 111 -9.43 -12.54 -6.50
N ARG A 112 -10.33 -11.60 -6.22
CA ARG A 112 -10.46 -10.34 -6.97
C ARG A 112 -9.17 -9.51 -6.95
N LEU A 113 -8.55 -9.38 -5.78
CA LEU A 113 -7.29 -8.63 -5.64
C LEU A 113 -6.13 -9.32 -6.37
N THR A 114 -6.16 -10.65 -6.48
CA THR A 114 -5.17 -11.41 -7.23
C THR A 114 -5.37 -11.25 -8.74
N GLU A 115 -6.60 -11.38 -9.23
CA GLU A 115 -6.97 -11.17 -10.64
C GLU A 115 -6.59 -9.75 -11.11
N GLN A 116 -6.73 -8.74 -10.26
CA GLN A 116 -6.36 -7.35 -10.55
C GLN A 116 -4.86 -7.06 -10.40
N GLY A 117 -4.05 -8.04 -9.99
CA GLY A 117 -2.60 -7.93 -9.86
C GLY A 117 -2.10 -7.22 -8.60
N TYR A 118 -2.94 -7.06 -7.57
CA TYR A 118 -2.57 -6.40 -6.31
C TYR A 118 -1.89 -7.34 -5.30
N ARG A 119 -1.87 -8.65 -5.55
CA ARG A 119 -1.31 -9.67 -4.64
C ARG A 119 0.06 -9.29 -4.08
N ASN A 120 0.98 -8.87 -4.96
CA ASN A 120 2.36 -8.56 -4.58
C ASN A 120 2.51 -7.27 -3.78
N ARG A 121 1.46 -6.43 -3.74
CA ARG A 121 1.43 -5.17 -2.99
C ARG A 121 0.78 -5.32 -1.62
N ILE A 122 0.13 -6.45 -1.34
CA ILE A 122 -0.58 -6.70 -0.08
C ILE A 122 0.28 -7.63 0.79
N ILE A 123 0.72 -7.15 1.94
CA ILE A 123 1.46 -7.97 2.92
C ILE A 123 0.50 -8.89 3.67
N ALA A 124 -0.63 -8.35 4.12
CA ALA A 124 -1.61 -9.06 4.91
C ALA A 124 -3.02 -8.58 4.55
N LEU A 125 -3.93 -9.54 4.44
CA LEU A 125 -5.36 -9.33 4.32
C LEU A 125 -6.01 -9.91 5.58
N GLN A 126 -6.56 -9.06 6.42
CA GLN A 126 -7.27 -9.44 7.64
C GLN A 126 -8.75 -9.10 7.46
N VAL A 127 -9.63 -10.04 7.78
CA VAL A 127 -11.08 -9.85 7.71
C VAL A 127 -11.65 -10.23 9.07
N ALA A 128 -12.42 -9.34 9.69
CA ALA A 128 -13.14 -9.61 10.92
C ALA A 128 -14.63 -9.37 10.73
N ASP A 129 -15.41 -10.24 11.36
CA ASP A 129 -16.83 -10.04 11.59
C ASP A 129 -17.02 -9.32 12.93
N MET A 130 -17.96 -8.39 12.97
CA MET A 130 -18.30 -7.58 14.14
C MET A 130 -19.81 -7.52 14.29
N ASP A 131 -20.29 -7.46 15.52
CA ASP A 131 -21.72 -7.33 15.78
C ASP A 131 -22.20 -5.87 15.62
N SER A 132 -21.31 -4.91 15.87
CA SER A 132 -21.55 -3.47 15.75
C SER A 132 -20.27 -2.67 15.47
N LYS A 133 -20.42 -1.37 15.18
CA LYS A 133 -19.28 -0.45 14.98
C LYS A 133 -18.49 -0.17 16.26
N GLU A 134 -19.09 -0.36 17.43
CA GLU A 134 -18.48 -0.05 18.73
C GLU A 134 -17.29 -0.99 19.04
N GLU A 135 -17.33 -2.21 18.51
CA GLU A 135 -16.25 -3.20 18.68
C GLU A 135 -14.99 -2.91 17.85
N LEU A 136 -15.03 -1.91 16.96
CA LEU A 136 -13.95 -1.62 16.02
C LEU A 136 -12.59 -1.45 16.74
N GLY A 137 -12.60 -0.77 17.88
CA GLY A 137 -11.38 -0.52 18.65
C GLY A 137 -10.72 -1.81 19.17
N ASP A 138 -11.53 -2.78 19.62
CA ASP A 138 -11.01 -4.03 20.17
C ASP A 138 -10.59 -5.00 19.06
N HIS A 139 -11.31 -5.04 17.94
CA HIS A 139 -10.85 -5.75 16.74
C HIS A 139 -9.55 -5.18 16.18
N GLN A 140 -9.38 -3.85 16.17
CA GLN A 140 -8.12 -3.21 15.76
C GLN A 140 -6.94 -3.63 16.64
N LYS A 141 -7.11 -3.69 17.97
CA LYS A 141 -6.07 -4.17 18.90
C LYS A 141 -5.71 -5.63 18.62
N ARG A 142 -6.70 -6.52 18.48
CA ARG A 142 -6.49 -7.94 18.15
C ARG A 142 -5.74 -8.12 16.83
N MET A 143 -6.16 -7.40 15.78
CA MET A 143 -5.49 -7.45 14.47
C MET A 143 -4.06 -6.89 14.51
N ASN A 144 -3.78 -5.91 15.36
CA ASN A 144 -2.42 -5.40 15.54
C ASN A 144 -1.50 -6.47 16.15
N LEU A 145 -1.94 -7.16 17.20
CA LEU A 145 -1.17 -8.23 17.83
C LEU A 145 -0.87 -9.36 16.84
N GLN A 146 -1.90 -9.83 16.12
CA GLN A 146 -1.73 -10.85 15.07
C GLN A 146 -0.77 -10.41 13.96
N LEU A 147 -0.81 -9.13 13.58
CA LEU A 147 0.08 -8.59 12.55
C LEU A 147 1.54 -8.58 13.04
N VAL A 148 1.80 -8.17 14.28
CA VAL A 148 3.14 -8.18 14.87
C VAL A 148 3.69 -9.61 14.92
N GLU A 149 2.86 -10.57 15.30
CA GLU A 149 3.23 -11.99 15.29
C GLU A 149 3.54 -12.50 13.87
N LEU A 150 2.71 -12.17 12.89
CA LEU A 150 2.96 -12.54 11.49
C LEU A 150 4.27 -11.95 10.96
N LEU A 151 4.53 -10.68 11.25
CA LEU A 151 5.74 -9.98 10.80
C LEU A 151 7.00 -10.52 11.47
N SER A 152 6.95 -10.80 12.78
CA SER A 152 8.09 -11.38 13.52
C SER A 152 8.45 -12.78 13.02
N ARG A 153 7.45 -13.65 12.79
CA ARG A 153 7.66 -14.97 12.18
C ARG A 153 8.28 -14.88 10.78
N GLN A 154 7.83 -13.95 9.95
CA GLN A 154 8.42 -13.73 8.62
C GLN A 154 9.86 -13.23 8.69
N ASN A 155 10.19 -12.37 9.67
CA ASN A 155 11.54 -11.85 9.82
C ASN A 155 12.52 -12.95 10.27
N THR A 156 12.08 -13.81 11.20
CA THR A 156 12.86 -14.96 11.68
C THR A 156 13.18 -15.95 10.54
N ARG A 157 12.19 -16.23 9.67
CA ARG A 157 12.41 -17.09 8.49
C ARG A 157 13.37 -16.50 7.46
N ARG A 158 13.42 -15.17 7.34
CA ARG A 158 14.36 -14.50 6.43
C ARG A 158 15.79 -14.53 6.95
N GLN A 159 16.00 -14.53 8.27
CA GLN A 159 17.32 -14.66 8.86
C GLN A 159 17.90 -16.08 8.67
N HIS A 160 17.08 -17.12 8.85
CA HIS A 160 17.52 -18.51 8.64
C HIS A 160 17.72 -18.94 7.17
N HIS A 161 17.30 -18.14 6.18
CA HIS A 161 17.57 -18.39 4.76
C HIS A 161 18.71 -17.52 4.19
N GLY A 162 19.32 -16.67 5.01
CA GLY A 162 20.50 -15.87 4.64
C GLY A 162 21.84 -16.46 5.08
N GLU A 163 21.83 -17.63 5.72
CA GLU A 163 23.01 -18.31 6.27
C GLU A 163 23.33 -19.65 5.56
N GLY A 164 22.82 -19.87 4.35
CA GLY A 164 23.06 -21.08 3.54
C GLY A 164 23.84 -20.79 2.27
#